data_AF-A0A3D3I4C2-F1
#
_entry.id   AF-A0A3D3I4C2-F1
#
_cell.length_a   1.000
_cell.length_b   1.000
_cell.length_c   1.000
_cell.angle_alpha   90.00
_cell.angle_beta   90.00
_cell.angle_gamma   90.00
#
_symmetry.space_group_name_H-M   'P 1'
#
loop_
_entity.id
_entity.type
_entity.pdbx_description
1 polymer ?
#
loop_
_entity_poly.entity_id
_entity_poly.type
_entity_poly.pdbx_seq_one_letter_code
_entity_poly.pdbx_strand_id
1 'polypeptide(L)'
;MAPYAIAHMKVGLKLTETGYRYRSNQRVRIYLTNALEPASEIQARLALDWEALAHEALAVRAVKETQRFTVVIGNPPYSGHSANSSKDAKGKRNFIGKLVHDYYFVDGKPLGEKNPKWLQDDYVKFLRFGQYLIEQAGVGALGMITNHSYLDNPTFRGMRRSLMQSFDELRFLDLHGNSKRKEVAPDGSRDENVFDIQQGVAICQLVKLR
;
A
#
# COMPACT_ATOMS: atom_id res chain seq x y z
N MET A 1 4.54 -1.07 -18.05
CA MET A 1 5.56 -2.09 -18.44
C MET A 1 6.98 -1.73 -18.03
N ALA A 2 7.47 -0.50 -18.25
CA ALA A 2 8.87 -0.16 -17.95
C ALA A 2 9.31 -0.39 -16.48
N PRO A 3 8.55 0.04 -15.44
CA PRO A 3 8.94 -0.22 -14.05
C PRO A 3 9.02 -1.71 -13.71
N TYR A 4 8.12 -2.52 -14.27
CA TYR A 4 8.11 -3.98 -14.11
C TYR A 4 9.38 -4.62 -14.67
N ALA A 5 9.77 -4.26 -15.90
CA ALA A 5 10.98 -4.78 -16.54
C ALA A 5 12.25 -4.35 -15.80
N ILE A 6 12.33 -3.07 -15.39
CA ILE A 6 13.46 -2.53 -14.63
C ILE A 6 13.59 -3.23 -13.27
N ALA A 7 12.48 -3.48 -12.58
CA ALA A 7 12.49 -4.19 -11.30
C ALA A 7 13.02 -5.62 -11.45
N HIS A 8 12.55 -6.37 -12.45
CA HIS A 8 13.07 -7.71 -12.77
C HIS A 8 14.58 -7.69 -13.01
N MET A 9 15.05 -6.75 -13.84
CA MET A 9 16.47 -6.61 -14.15
C MET A 9 17.30 -6.27 -12.90
N LYS A 10 16.93 -5.22 -12.16
CA LYS A 10 17.71 -4.75 -11.00
C LYS A 10 17.76 -5.78 -9.88
N VAL A 11 16.63 -6.42 -9.57
CA VAL A 11 16.60 -7.47 -8.53
C VAL A 11 17.39 -8.70 -9.00
N GLY A 12 17.26 -9.09 -10.27
CA GLY A 12 18.04 -10.18 -10.85
C GLY A 12 19.55 -9.96 -10.78
N LEU A 13 20.01 -8.76 -11.15
CA LEU A 13 21.42 -8.35 -11.04
C LEU A 13 21.89 -8.37 -9.59
N LYS A 14 21.11 -7.78 -8.66
CA LYS A 14 21.49 -7.73 -7.24
C LYS A 14 21.60 -9.13 -6.62
N LEU A 15 20.71 -10.05 -6.96
CA LEU A 15 20.79 -11.45 -6.53
C LEU A 15 22.02 -12.14 -7.11
N THR A 16 22.37 -11.84 -8.36
CA THR A 16 23.58 -12.40 -8.98
C THR A 16 24.85 -11.92 -8.26
N GLU A 17 24.91 -10.65 -7.86
CA GLU A 17 26.02 -10.08 -7.09
C GLU A 17 26.20 -10.73 -5.70
N THR A 18 25.13 -11.24 -5.08
CA THR A 18 25.22 -11.96 -3.80
C THR A 18 25.65 -13.43 -3.96
N GLY A 19 25.88 -13.90 -5.19
CA GLY A 19 26.18 -15.29 -5.49
C GLY A 19 24.95 -16.19 -5.59
N TYR A 20 23.72 -15.64 -5.57
CA TYR A 20 22.50 -16.42 -5.71
C TYR A 20 22.42 -17.04 -7.12
N ARG A 21 22.22 -18.36 -7.18
CA ARG A 21 22.01 -19.10 -8.42
C ARG A 21 20.56 -19.56 -8.49
N TYR A 22 19.82 -19.11 -9.51
CA TYR A 22 18.48 -19.63 -9.77
C TYR A 22 18.55 -21.13 -10.11
N ARG A 23 17.59 -21.90 -9.58
CA ARG A 23 17.30 -23.23 -10.14
C ARG A 23 16.72 -23.07 -11.54
N SER A 24 16.83 -24.08 -12.40
CA SER A 24 16.45 -24.03 -13.82
C SER A 24 15.01 -23.56 -14.10
N ASN A 25 14.12 -23.58 -13.11
CA ASN A 25 12.73 -23.15 -13.21
C ASN A 25 12.36 -21.97 -12.28
N GLN A 26 13.32 -21.33 -11.60
CA GLN A 26 13.05 -20.21 -10.71
C GLN A 26 13.23 -18.86 -11.41
N ARG A 27 12.25 -17.97 -11.21
CA ARG A 27 12.31 -16.56 -11.56
C ARG A 27 12.20 -15.66 -10.33
N VAL A 28 12.63 -14.40 -10.46
CA VAL A 28 12.26 -13.36 -9.51
C VAL A 28 10.74 -13.24 -9.48
N ARG A 29 10.15 -13.29 -8.28
CA ARG A 29 8.70 -13.24 -8.07
C ARG A 29 8.17 -11.79 -8.11
N ILE A 30 8.39 -11.12 -9.22
CA ILE A 30 7.84 -9.78 -9.51
C ILE A 30 6.71 -9.96 -10.51
N TYR A 31 5.57 -9.34 -10.21
CA TYR A 31 4.35 -9.55 -10.96
C TYR A 31 3.78 -8.26 -11.59
N LEU A 32 3.16 -8.39 -12.75
CA LEU A 32 2.44 -7.33 -13.43
C LEU A 32 0.95 -7.39 -13.10
N THR A 33 0.51 -6.58 -12.13
CA THR A 33 -0.90 -6.54 -11.71
C THR A 33 -1.23 -5.23 -11.01
N ASN A 34 -2.53 -4.89 -10.91
CA ASN A 34 -2.99 -3.95 -9.91
C ASN A 34 -3.07 -4.67 -8.55
N ALA A 35 -2.27 -4.24 -7.58
CA ALA A 35 -2.24 -4.86 -6.26
C ALA A 35 -3.56 -4.69 -5.49
N LEU A 36 -4.30 -3.59 -5.71
CA LEU A 36 -5.55 -3.30 -5.03
C LEU A 36 -6.76 -4.07 -5.60
N GLU A 37 -6.59 -4.77 -6.71
CA GLU A 37 -7.62 -5.64 -7.28
C GLU A 37 -7.50 -7.06 -6.72
N PRO A 38 -8.62 -7.74 -6.43
CA PRO A 38 -8.59 -9.14 -6.01
C PRO A 38 -8.13 -10.04 -7.17
N ALA A 39 -7.92 -11.32 -6.88
CA ALA A 39 -7.74 -12.32 -7.92
C ALA A 39 -8.98 -12.33 -8.86
N SER A 40 -8.75 -12.24 -10.17
CA SER A 40 -9.80 -12.15 -11.18
C SER A 40 -9.66 -13.25 -12.23
N GLU A 41 -10.66 -14.13 -12.27
CA GLU A 41 -10.74 -15.22 -13.24
C GLU A 41 -11.02 -14.71 -14.67
N ILE A 42 -11.75 -13.59 -14.78
CA ILE A 42 -12.03 -12.94 -16.07
C ILE A 42 -10.75 -12.34 -16.66
N GLN A 43 -9.93 -11.66 -15.86
CA GLN A 43 -8.65 -11.12 -16.33
C GLN A 43 -7.69 -12.24 -16.74
N ALA A 44 -7.64 -13.34 -15.96
CA ALA A 44 -6.84 -14.51 -16.31
C ALA A 44 -7.30 -15.13 -17.64
N ARG A 45 -8.62 -15.26 -17.86
CA ARG A 45 -9.17 -15.79 -19.10
C ARG A 45 -8.93 -14.89 -20.31
N LEU A 46 -9.11 -13.57 -20.17
CA LEU A 46 -8.85 -12.60 -21.24
C LEU A 46 -7.36 -12.53 -21.62
N ALA A 47 -6.47 -12.83 -20.67
CA ALA A 47 -5.04 -12.89 -20.92
C ALA A 47 -4.60 -14.17 -21.65
N LEU A 48 -5.43 -15.22 -21.73
CA LEU A 48 -5.11 -16.49 -22.41
C LEU A 48 -4.85 -16.31 -23.91
N ASP A 49 -5.41 -15.26 -24.53
CA ASP A 49 -5.18 -14.94 -25.95
C ASP A 49 -3.74 -14.46 -26.21
N TRP A 50 -2.96 -14.18 -25.16
CA TRP A 50 -1.55 -13.80 -25.25
C TRP A 50 -0.72 -14.60 -24.23
N GLU A 51 0.01 -15.61 -24.69
CA GLU A 51 0.72 -16.59 -23.85
C GLU A 51 1.56 -15.97 -22.72
N ALA A 52 2.34 -14.91 -23.01
CA ALA A 52 3.15 -14.23 -22.01
C ALA A 52 2.32 -13.52 -20.90
N LEU A 53 1.14 -12.98 -21.24
CA LEU A 53 0.23 -12.35 -20.28
C LEU A 53 -0.59 -13.41 -19.53
N ALA A 54 -0.90 -14.53 -20.19
CA ALA A 54 -1.60 -15.66 -19.60
C ALA A 54 -0.82 -16.25 -18.41
N HIS A 55 0.46 -16.56 -18.62
CA HIS A 55 1.34 -17.08 -17.56
C HIS A 55 1.45 -16.11 -16.38
N GLU A 56 1.51 -14.81 -16.68
CA GLU A 56 1.62 -13.77 -15.66
C GLU A 56 0.32 -13.62 -14.86
N ALA A 57 -0.84 -13.61 -15.52
CA ALA A 57 -2.14 -13.53 -14.88
C ALA A 57 -2.45 -14.76 -14.00
N LEU A 58 -2.12 -15.97 -14.47
CA LEU A 58 -2.26 -17.20 -13.70
C LEU A 58 -1.36 -17.20 -12.45
N ALA A 59 -0.11 -16.75 -12.59
CA ALA A 59 0.81 -16.66 -11.46
C ALA A 59 0.36 -15.62 -10.41
N VAL A 60 -0.13 -14.46 -10.86
CA VAL A 60 -0.74 -13.43 -9.98
C VAL A 60 -1.94 -13.99 -9.23
N ARG A 61 -2.85 -14.70 -9.93
CA ARG A 61 -4.02 -15.32 -9.32
C ARG A 61 -3.61 -16.28 -8.22
N ALA A 62 -2.72 -17.23 -8.54
CA ALA A 62 -2.23 -18.21 -7.58
C ALA A 62 -1.63 -17.56 -6.33
N VAL A 63 -0.85 -16.49 -6.50
CA VAL A 63 -0.24 -15.75 -5.38
C VAL A 63 -1.30 -15.05 -4.53
N LYS A 64 -2.25 -14.33 -5.15
CA LYS A 64 -3.30 -13.59 -4.44
C LYS A 64 -4.29 -14.51 -3.71
N GLU A 65 -4.53 -15.72 -4.20
CA GLU A 65 -5.46 -16.68 -3.58
C GLU A 65 -4.81 -17.52 -2.47
N THR A 66 -3.57 -17.96 -2.67
CA THR A 66 -2.97 -19.02 -1.83
C THR A 66 -1.97 -18.50 -0.81
N GLN A 67 -1.31 -17.37 -1.07
CA GLN A 67 -0.22 -16.92 -0.21
C GLN A 67 -0.73 -16.09 0.96
N ARG A 68 -0.02 -16.19 2.09
CA ARG A 68 -0.19 -15.31 3.24
C ARG A 68 1.06 -14.44 3.36
N PHE A 69 0.87 -13.14 3.33
CA PHE A 69 1.95 -12.17 3.38
C PHE A 69 2.17 -11.75 4.83
N THR A 70 3.28 -12.16 5.42
CA THR A 70 3.67 -11.78 6.78
C THR A 70 4.54 -10.53 6.82
N VAL A 71 5.05 -10.07 5.67
CA VAL A 71 5.79 -8.82 5.54
C VAL A 71 5.26 -8.07 4.34
N VAL A 72 4.82 -6.83 4.57
CA VAL A 72 4.36 -5.92 3.52
C VAL A 72 5.15 -4.64 3.66
N ILE A 73 5.89 -4.26 2.61
CA ILE A 73 6.69 -3.03 2.60
C ILE A 73 6.48 -2.23 1.32
N GLY A 74 6.65 -0.91 1.38
CA GLY A 74 6.65 -0.10 0.16
C GLY A 74 6.59 1.42 0.35
N ASN A 75 6.71 2.11 -0.78
CA ASN A 75 6.42 3.53 -0.95
C ASN A 75 5.19 3.63 -1.87
N PRO A 76 3.95 3.55 -1.34
CA PRO A 76 2.74 3.60 -2.16
C PRO A 76 2.56 4.99 -2.80
N PRO A 77 1.85 5.10 -3.93
CA PRO A 77 1.63 6.38 -4.59
C PRO A 77 0.78 7.33 -3.73
N TYR A 78 1.11 8.63 -3.78
CA TYR A 78 0.37 9.69 -3.09
C TYR A 78 -0.54 10.40 -4.09
N SER A 79 -1.82 10.03 -4.12
CA SER A 79 -2.78 10.56 -5.08
C SER A 79 -4.19 10.62 -4.50
N GLY A 80 -4.61 11.81 -4.08
CA GLY A 80 -5.98 12.08 -3.63
C GLY A 80 -7.02 12.02 -4.76
N HIS A 81 -6.61 12.23 -6.02
CA HIS A 81 -7.42 11.99 -7.21
C HIS A 81 -6.95 10.70 -7.87
N SER A 82 -7.22 9.61 -7.17
CA SER A 82 -6.76 8.30 -7.52
C SER A 82 -7.39 7.75 -8.80
N ALA A 83 -6.57 7.13 -9.66
CA ALA A 83 -7.04 6.26 -10.75
C ALA A 83 -7.57 4.91 -10.23
N ASN A 84 -7.21 4.52 -9.01
CA ASN A 84 -7.73 3.35 -8.30
C ASN A 84 -9.06 3.68 -7.63
N SER A 85 -10.14 3.77 -8.41
CA SER A 85 -11.49 4.02 -7.88
C SER A 85 -11.86 3.01 -6.78
N SER A 86 -12.48 3.49 -5.71
CA SER A 86 -13.09 2.63 -4.67
C SER A 86 -14.48 2.10 -5.07
N LYS A 87 -14.92 2.40 -6.29
CA LYS A 87 -16.21 1.99 -6.85
C LYS A 87 -16.03 1.30 -8.20
N ASP A 88 -16.86 0.31 -8.48
CA ASP A 88 -16.98 -0.32 -9.78
C ASP A 88 -17.71 0.57 -10.80
N ALA A 89 -17.83 0.09 -12.05
CA ALA A 89 -18.51 0.80 -13.13
C ALA A 89 -20.01 1.10 -12.85
N LYS A 90 -20.62 0.42 -11.87
CA LYS A 90 -22.01 0.63 -11.43
C LYS A 90 -22.10 1.55 -10.21
N GLY A 91 -20.98 2.09 -9.75
CA GLY A 91 -20.91 2.98 -8.59
C GLY A 91 -20.94 2.27 -7.23
N LYS A 92 -20.91 0.93 -7.18
CA LYS A 92 -20.89 0.15 -5.94
C LYS A 92 -19.45 0.02 -5.43
N ARG A 93 -19.25 -0.01 -4.11
CA ARG A 93 -17.92 -0.22 -3.51
C ARG A 93 -17.31 -1.53 -4.00
N ASN A 94 -16.12 -1.43 -4.61
CA ASN A 94 -15.33 -2.59 -5.02
C ASN A 94 -14.57 -3.18 -3.82
N PHE A 95 -13.66 -4.13 -4.06
CA PHE A 95 -12.89 -4.80 -3.01
C PHE A 95 -12.19 -3.80 -2.07
N ILE A 96 -11.31 -2.95 -2.60
CA ILE A 96 -10.57 -1.98 -1.78
C ILE A 96 -11.50 -0.93 -1.16
N GLY A 97 -12.54 -0.51 -1.88
CA GLY A 97 -13.52 0.45 -1.37
C GLY A 97 -14.33 -0.08 -0.20
N LYS A 98 -14.58 -1.39 -0.11
CA LYS A 98 -15.19 -2.02 1.07
C LYS A 98 -14.24 -1.98 2.27
N LEU A 99 -12.97 -2.32 2.08
CA LEU A 99 -11.97 -2.30 3.16
C LEU A 99 -11.76 -0.89 3.71
N VAL A 100 -11.59 0.11 2.84
CA VAL A 100 -11.38 1.51 3.25
C VAL A 100 -12.62 2.10 3.92
N HIS A 101 -13.81 1.51 3.70
CA HIS A 101 -15.02 1.98 4.35
C HIS A 101 -14.94 1.91 5.88
N ASP A 102 -14.19 0.97 6.43
CA ASP A 102 -13.99 0.82 7.87
C ASP A 102 -13.40 2.09 8.51
N TYR A 103 -12.56 2.83 7.78
CA TYR A 103 -11.95 4.07 8.25
C TYR A 103 -12.93 5.24 8.38
N TYR A 104 -14.17 5.09 7.89
CA TYR A 104 -15.23 6.08 8.05
C TYR A 104 -15.99 5.93 9.37
N PHE A 105 -15.56 5.01 10.24
CA PHE A 105 -16.21 4.75 11.52
C PHE A 105 -15.19 4.75 12.66
N VAL A 106 -15.67 5.14 13.84
CA VAL A 106 -14.97 5.01 15.12
C VAL A 106 -15.96 4.43 16.11
N ASP A 107 -15.63 3.27 16.69
CA ASP A 107 -16.48 2.60 17.69
C ASP A 107 -17.95 2.43 17.23
N GLY A 108 -18.12 2.05 15.96
CA GLY A 108 -19.43 1.84 15.32
C GLY A 108 -20.16 3.11 14.88
N LYS A 109 -19.61 4.31 15.14
CA LYS A 109 -20.23 5.59 14.76
C LYS A 109 -19.54 6.20 13.54
N PRO A 110 -20.27 6.76 12.58
CA PRO A 110 -19.67 7.40 11.41
C PRO A 110 -18.89 8.65 11.80
N LEU A 111 -17.89 9.01 10.99
CA LEU A 111 -17.18 10.27 11.08
C LEU A 111 -18.12 11.47 10.90
N GLY A 112 -17.89 12.54 11.66
CA GLY A 112 -18.59 13.82 11.55
C GLY A 112 -17.73 14.91 10.90
N GLU A 113 -16.48 14.59 10.57
CA GLU A 113 -15.50 15.50 10.02
C GLU A 113 -15.83 15.89 8.57
N LYS A 114 -15.56 17.16 8.24
CA LYS A 114 -15.75 17.67 6.88
C LYS A 114 -14.68 17.07 5.94
N ASN A 115 -15.08 16.80 4.70
CA ASN A 115 -14.20 16.35 3.62
C ASN A 115 -13.47 15.01 3.86
N PRO A 116 -14.17 13.89 4.09
CA PRO A 116 -13.55 12.57 4.22
C PRO A 116 -13.02 11.99 2.89
N LYS A 117 -12.92 12.83 1.85
CA LYS A 117 -12.36 12.45 0.53
C LYS A 117 -10.90 12.03 0.63
N TRP A 118 -10.14 12.55 1.59
CA TRP A 118 -8.73 12.24 1.74
C TRP A 118 -8.47 10.81 2.22
N LEU A 119 -9.47 10.13 2.77
CA LEU A 119 -9.42 8.68 3.01
C LEU A 119 -9.41 7.86 1.70
N GLN A 120 -9.67 8.49 0.55
CA GLN A 120 -9.61 7.88 -0.78
C GLN A 120 -8.26 8.05 -1.46
N ASP A 121 -7.28 8.68 -0.80
CA ASP A 121 -5.91 8.76 -1.29
C ASP A 121 -5.31 7.35 -1.42
N ASP A 122 -4.46 7.14 -2.44
CA ASP A 122 -3.91 5.83 -2.72
C ASP A 122 -3.02 5.28 -1.61
N TYR A 123 -2.22 6.11 -0.94
CA TYR A 123 -1.41 5.62 0.19
C TYR A 123 -2.30 5.06 1.31
N VAL A 124 -3.51 5.61 1.51
CA VAL A 124 -4.49 5.12 2.49
C VAL A 124 -5.04 3.77 2.07
N LYS A 125 -5.34 3.58 0.78
CA LYS A 125 -5.76 2.29 0.23
C LYS A 125 -4.68 1.23 0.38
N PHE A 126 -3.44 1.57 0.05
CA PHE A 126 -2.31 0.64 0.19
C PHE A 126 -2.03 0.30 1.65
N LEU A 127 -2.11 1.26 2.58
CA LEU A 127 -2.03 0.99 4.02
C LEU A 127 -3.17 0.08 4.49
N ARG A 128 -4.42 0.35 4.08
CA ARG A 128 -5.58 -0.50 4.42
C ARG A 128 -5.43 -1.91 3.84
N PHE A 129 -4.92 -2.02 2.62
CA PHE A 129 -4.67 -3.30 1.97
C PHE A 129 -3.54 -4.07 2.67
N GLY A 130 -2.45 -3.39 3.04
CA GLY A 130 -1.39 -3.97 3.84
C GLY A 130 -1.89 -4.47 5.20
N GLN A 131 -2.70 -3.67 5.90
CA GLN A 131 -3.41 -4.08 7.12
C GLN A 131 -4.24 -5.34 6.87
N TYR A 132 -5.07 -5.36 5.82
CA TYR A 132 -5.87 -6.54 5.46
C TYR A 132 -5.01 -7.78 5.25
N LEU A 133 -3.88 -7.67 4.55
CA LEU A 133 -2.99 -8.81 4.32
C LEU A 133 -2.38 -9.35 5.62
N ILE A 134 -1.97 -8.48 6.53
CA ILE A 134 -1.44 -8.88 7.85
C ILE A 134 -2.55 -9.48 8.73
N GLU A 135 -3.76 -8.91 8.71
CA GLU A 135 -4.94 -9.48 9.38
C GLU A 135 -5.23 -10.91 8.89
N GLN A 136 -5.17 -11.14 7.58
CA GLN A 136 -5.36 -12.48 7.00
C GLN A 136 -4.22 -13.45 7.35
N ALA A 137 -3.00 -12.96 7.57
CA ALA A 137 -1.86 -13.77 8.00
C ALA A 137 -1.89 -14.08 9.51
N GLY A 138 -2.55 -13.24 10.32
CA GLY A 138 -2.61 -13.35 11.78
C GLY A 138 -1.32 -12.92 12.51
N VAL A 139 -0.19 -12.85 11.80
CA VAL A 139 1.11 -12.42 12.32
C VAL A 139 1.89 -11.75 11.20
N GLY A 140 2.65 -10.70 11.53
CA GLY A 140 3.51 -10.06 10.53
C GLY A 140 3.85 -8.61 10.81
N ALA A 141 4.47 -7.97 9.82
CA ALA A 141 4.89 -6.57 9.87
C ALA A 141 4.50 -5.82 8.59
N LEU A 142 4.05 -4.58 8.77
CA LEU A 142 3.75 -3.61 7.71
C LEU A 142 4.70 -2.41 7.86
N GLY A 143 5.49 -2.12 6.82
CA GLY A 143 6.45 -1.02 6.80
C GLY A 143 6.27 -0.11 5.57
N MET A 144 5.81 1.12 5.74
CA MET A 144 5.62 2.02 4.60
C MET A 144 6.15 3.42 4.87
N ILE A 145 6.66 4.06 3.82
CA ILE A 145 6.85 5.52 3.80
C ILE A 145 5.65 6.12 3.07
N THR A 146 4.92 7.02 3.73
CA THR A 146 3.69 7.61 3.20
C THR A 146 3.62 9.09 3.49
N ASN A 147 2.65 9.78 2.90
CA ASN A 147 2.24 11.10 3.37
C ASN A 147 1.92 11.06 4.87
N HIS A 148 2.43 12.00 5.65
CA HIS A 148 2.28 12.04 7.12
C HIS A 148 0.91 12.56 7.61
N SER A 149 0.05 13.03 6.71
CA SER A 149 -1.20 13.73 7.06
C SER A 149 -2.13 12.91 7.97
N TYR A 150 -2.05 11.58 7.94
CA TYR A 150 -2.90 10.72 8.76
C TYR A 150 -2.49 10.69 10.24
N LEU A 151 -1.31 11.22 10.60
CA LEU A 151 -0.85 11.26 11.98
C LEU A 151 -1.70 12.21 12.84
N ASP A 152 -1.99 13.41 12.35
CA ASP A 152 -2.64 14.46 13.13
C ASP A 152 -4.00 14.93 12.58
N ASN A 153 -4.30 14.69 11.30
CA ASN A 153 -5.54 15.20 10.71
C ASN A 153 -6.78 14.51 11.32
N PRO A 154 -7.80 15.27 11.80
CA PRO A 154 -9.00 14.70 12.42
C PRO A 154 -9.75 13.70 11.54
N THR A 155 -9.80 13.92 10.22
CA THR A 155 -10.48 13.05 9.25
C THR A 155 -9.93 11.62 9.23
N PHE A 156 -8.69 11.42 9.68
CA PHE A 156 -8.02 10.12 9.70
C PHE A 156 -8.16 9.37 11.03
N ARG A 157 -8.96 9.88 11.98
CA ARG A 157 -9.11 9.23 13.29
C ARG A 157 -9.68 7.81 13.21
N GLY A 158 -10.56 7.53 12.24
CA GLY A 158 -11.06 6.17 11.99
C GLY A 158 -9.98 5.23 11.48
N MET A 159 -9.10 5.72 10.59
CA MET A 159 -7.90 4.99 10.17
C MET A 159 -6.98 4.70 11.35
N ARG A 160 -6.63 5.72 12.16
CA ARG A 160 -5.78 5.52 13.35
C ARG A 160 -6.39 4.50 14.32
N ARG A 161 -7.70 4.60 14.59
CA ARG A 161 -8.42 3.65 15.45
C ARG A 161 -8.35 2.22 14.89
N SER A 162 -8.57 2.04 13.60
CA SER A 162 -8.50 0.73 12.94
C SER A 162 -7.10 0.12 13.02
N LEU A 163 -6.05 0.91 12.76
CA LEU A 163 -4.66 0.44 12.89
C LEU A 163 -4.34 0.02 14.33
N MET A 164 -4.73 0.83 15.33
CA MET A 164 -4.52 0.51 16.75
C MET A 164 -5.26 -0.76 17.21
N GLN A 165 -6.35 -1.14 16.54
CA GLN A 165 -7.09 -2.37 16.83
C GLN A 165 -6.49 -3.61 16.16
N SER A 166 -5.68 -3.41 15.11
CA SER A 166 -5.21 -4.50 14.24
C SER A 166 -3.79 -4.96 14.55
N PHE A 167 -2.96 -4.03 15.04
CA PHE A 167 -1.55 -4.23 15.31
C PHE A 167 -1.26 -4.06 16.81
N ASP A 168 -0.31 -4.85 17.32
CA ASP A 168 0.11 -4.85 18.72
C ASP A 168 1.16 -3.77 18.99
N GLU A 169 2.00 -3.47 18.00
CA GLU A 169 3.00 -2.40 18.06
C GLU A 169 2.85 -1.47 16.86
N LEU A 170 2.83 -0.16 17.13
CA LEU A 170 2.77 0.88 16.13
C LEU A 170 3.89 1.88 16.38
N ARG A 171 4.80 2.02 15.41
CA ARG A 171 5.90 2.97 15.45
C ARG A 171 5.80 3.89 14.25
N PHE A 172 5.88 5.19 14.51
CA PHE A 172 5.83 6.23 13.49
C PHE A 172 7.05 7.13 13.63
N LEU A 173 7.74 7.35 12.53
CA LEU A 173 8.80 8.34 12.40
C LEU A 173 8.30 9.40 11.43
N ASP A 174 7.87 10.55 11.96
CA ASP A 174 7.52 11.71 11.13
C ASP A 174 8.81 12.35 10.64
N LEU A 175 8.98 12.39 9.32
CA LEU A 175 10.13 13.04 8.68
C LEU A 175 9.81 14.48 8.31
N HIS A 176 8.62 14.98 8.67
CA HIS A 176 8.17 16.33 8.41
C HIS A 176 8.28 16.70 6.92
N GLY A 177 8.82 17.87 6.58
CA GLY A 177 9.00 18.32 5.20
C GLY A 177 7.73 18.82 4.53
N ASN A 178 6.72 19.22 5.32
CA ASN A 178 5.49 19.76 4.76
C ASN A 178 5.66 21.25 4.43
N SER A 179 6.02 21.53 3.18
CA SER A 179 6.25 22.90 2.70
C SER A 179 5.06 23.84 2.86
N LYS A 180 3.83 23.32 3.06
CA LYS A 180 2.62 24.13 3.28
C LYS A 180 2.43 24.54 4.74
N ARG A 181 3.05 23.83 5.70
CA ARG A 181 2.94 24.13 7.14
C ARG A 181 3.95 25.17 7.61
N LYS A 182 4.95 25.51 6.79
CA LYS A 182 6.03 26.47 7.11
C LYS A 182 6.73 26.13 8.44
N GLU A 183 6.94 24.83 8.67
CA GLU A 183 7.71 24.32 9.81
C GLU A 183 9.20 24.70 9.66
N VAL A 184 9.91 24.71 10.78
CA VAL A 184 11.31 25.11 10.89
C VAL A 184 12.07 23.97 11.57
N ALA A 185 13.23 23.61 11.04
CA ALA A 185 14.09 22.59 11.62
C ALA A 185 14.68 23.06 12.96
N PRO A 186 15.18 22.15 13.82
CA PRO A 186 15.74 22.51 15.13
C PRO A 186 16.90 23.51 15.08
N ASP A 187 17.61 23.59 13.96
CA ASP A 187 18.71 24.53 13.71
C ASP A 187 18.25 25.90 13.17
N GLY A 188 16.95 26.12 13.03
CA GLY A 188 16.36 27.35 12.51
C GLY A 188 16.27 27.40 10.98
N SER A 189 16.77 26.40 10.27
CA SER A 189 16.64 26.30 8.81
C SER A 189 15.22 25.90 8.39
N ARG A 190 14.91 26.01 7.11
CA ARG A 190 13.61 25.57 6.59
C ARG A 190 13.50 24.06 6.75
N ASP A 191 12.35 23.59 7.21
CA ASP A 191 12.06 22.16 7.22
C ASP A 191 11.83 21.67 5.78
N GLU A 192 12.78 20.88 5.27
CA GLU A 192 12.81 20.37 3.90
C GLU A 192 12.39 18.92 3.82
N ASN A 193 11.73 18.57 2.72
CA ASN A 193 11.25 17.22 2.50
C ASN A 193 12.38 16.31 2.01
N VAL A 194 12.39 15.05 2.47
CA VAL A 194 13.35 14.03 2.00
C VAL A 194 13.14 13.61 0.54
N PHE A 195 12.01 13.99 -0.06
CA PHE A 195 11.72 13.88 -1.49
C PHE A 195 11.43 15.28 -2.08
N ASP A 196 11.58 15.44 -3.39
CA ASP A 196 11.24 16.69 -4.11
C ASP A 196 9.71 16.87 -4.26
N ILE A 197 8.97 16.89 -3.14
CA ILE A 197 7.51 17.03 -3.07
C ILE A 197 7.07 18.02 -2.00
N GLN A 198 5.81 18.44 -2.02
CA GLN A 198 5.27 19.42 -1.07
C GLN A 198 4.72 18.82 0.23
N GLN A 199 4.18 17.60 0.16
CA GLN A 199 3.52 16.93 1.26
C GLN A 199 4.54 16.32 2.21
N GLY A 200 4.40 16.54 3.51
CA GLY A 200 5.26 15.90 4.49
C GLY A 200 5.10 14.37 4.50
N VAL A 201 6.14 13.68 4.95
CA VAL A 201 6.26 12.21 4.87
C VAL A 201 6.60 11.60 6.21
N ALA A 202 6.11 10.40 6.44
CA ALA A 202 6.39 9.62 7.63
C ALA A 202 6.63 8.16 7.27
N ILE A 203 7.47 7.50 8.05
CA ILE A 203 7.66 6.05 8.00
C ILE A 203 6.80 5.44 9.11
N CYS A 204 5.97 4.47 8.77
CA CYS A 204 5.28 3.62 9.74
C CYS A 204 5.87 2.22 9.76
N GLN A 205 6.01 1.66 10.95
CA GLN A 205 6.25 0.24 11.19
C GLN A 205 5.17 -0.28 12.14
N LEU A 206 4.30 -1.16 11.63
CA LEU A 206 3.19 -1.75 12.38
C LEU A 206 3.41 -3.26 12.48
N VAL A 207 3.32 -3.84 13.68
CA VAL A 207 3.63 -5.26 13.93
C VAL A 207 2.47 -5.95 14.61
N LYS A 208 2.16 -7.16 14.15
CA LYS A 208 1.18 -8.08 14.74
C LYS A 208 1.90 -9.33 15.26
N LEU A 209 1.79 -9.63 16.55
CA LEU A 209 2.62 -10.60 17.27
C LEU A 209 2.01 -11.99 17.46
N ARG A 210 0.68 -12.15 17.44
CA ARG A 210 -0.10 -13.40 17.25
C ARG A 210 -1.56 -13.15 17.60
#